data_AF-A0A1W6BXU6-F1
#
_entry.id   AF-A0A1W6BXU6-F1
#
_cell.length_a   1.000
_cell.length_b   1.000
_cell.length_c   1.000
_cell.angle_alpha   90.00
_cell.angle_beta   90.00
_cell.angle_gamma   90.00
#
_symmetry.space_group_name_H-M   'P 1'
#
loop_
_entity.id
_entity.type
_entity.pdbx_description
1 polymer ?
#
loop_
_entity_poly.entity_id
_entity_poly.type
_entity_poly.pdbx_seq_one_letter_code
_entity_poly.pdbx_strand_id
1 'polypeptide(L)'
;MSLNTKFFAQFAFFTFILSLIYSAFRVIDNVLYGFDLIKELYFYSGIFGLLYLILSLFFALFKFKYTKQYPKFLGIFCGIWIFIHFFVYFAFSKNLNGLRMFEDITQRPFEASGFIAFVLIFLMFLSSFDFFKKLSKIRKLGYLCLLFASYHYFLSSKIPMFWQYLALSVAVILFVCRYIKSFYQKKF
;
A
#
# COMPACT_ATOMS: atom_id res chain seq x y z
N MET A 1 0.42 24.65 -14.33
CA MET A 1 1.10 23.76 -13.34
C MET A 1 2.53 24.25 -13.20
N SER A 2 3.00 24.64 -12.00
CA SER A 2 4.35 25.20 -11.83
C SER A 2 5.43 24.16 -12.13
N LEU A 3 6.62 24.60 -12.56
CA LEU A 3 7.76 23.76 -12.93
C LEU A 3 8.06 22.69 -11.85
N ASN A 4 8.04 23.11 -10.59
CA ASN A 4 8.27 22.24 -9.44
C ASN A 4 7.24 21.12 -9.33
N THR A 5 5.97 21.39 -9.62
CA THR A 5 4.91 20.36 -9.52
C THR A 5 5.08 19.26 -10.58
N LYS A 6 5.55 19.62 -11.79
CA LYS A 6 5.85 18.65 -12.86
C LYS A 6 7.08 17.80 -12.51
N PHE A 7 8.14 18.43 -12.03
CA PHE A 7 9.36 17.74 -11.59
C PHE A 7 9.06 16.66 -10.56
N PHE A 8 8.28 17.03 -9.54
CA PHE A 8 7.85 16.11 -8.51
C PHE A 8 7.08 14.93 -9.13
N ALA A 9 6.07 15.16 -9.96
CA ALA A 9 5.30 14.07 -10.57
C ALA A 9 6.18 13.11 -11.40
N GLN A 10 7.14 13.65 -12.15
CA GLN A 10 8.12 12.86 -12.90
C GLN A 10 9.02 12.04 -11.97
N PHE A 11 9.48 12.62 -10.87
CA PHE A 11 10.29 11.90 -9.88
C PHE A 11 9.50 10.75 -9.25
N ALA A 12 8.22 10.96 -8.88
CA ALA A 12 7.38 9.90 -8.35
C ALA A 12 7.22 8.75 -9.39
N PHE A 13 6.98 9.10 -10.65
CA PHE A 13 6.93 8.11 -11.74
C PHE A 13 8.27 7.38 -11.92
N PHE A 14 9.39 8.08 -11.87
CA PHE A 14 10.71 7.48 -11.94
C PHE A 14 10.94 6.47 -10.80
N THR A 15 10.57 6.81 -9.56
CA THR A 15 10.64 5.85 -8.44
C THR A 15 9.77 4.63 -8.68
N PHE A 16 8.60 4.80 -9.30
CA PHE A 16 7.71 3.68 -9.64
C PHE A 16 8.33 2.75 -10.68
N ILE A 17 8.87 3.29 -11.77
CA ILE A 17 9.60 2.49 -12.76
C ILE A 17 10.79 1.77 -12.12
N LEU A 18 11.54 2.46 -11.26
CA LEU A 18 12.66 1.87 -10.54
C LEU A 18 12.20 0.72 -9.63
N SER A 19 11.07 0.85 -8.96
CA SER A 19 10.50 -0.24 -8.13
C SER A 19 10.14 -1.47 -8.96
N LEU A 20 9.62 -1.29 -10.18
CA LEU A 20 9.29 -2.38 -11.10
C LEU A 20 10.56 -3.09 -11.58
N ILE A 21 11.55 -2.32 -12.03
CA ILE A 21 12.84 -2.84 -12.50
C ILE A 21 13.54 -3.59 -11.36
N TYR A 22 13.61 -2.99 -10.17
CA TYR A 22 14.23 -3.61 -9.01
C TYR A 22 13.54 -4.92 -8.62
N SER A 23 12.20 -4.93 -8.57
CA SER A 23 11.45 -6.14 -8.25
C SER A 23 11.67 -7.23 -9.29
N ALA A 24 11.61 -6.89 -10.58
CA ALA A 24 11.85 -7.86 -11.66
C ALA A 24 13.26 -8.45 -11.57
N PHE A 25 14.27 -7.59 -11.40
CA PHE A 25 15.66 -8.03 -11.25
C PHE A 25 15.81 -8.97 -10.04
N ARG A 26 15.29 -8.59 -8.87
CA ARG A 26 15.41 -9.39 -7.65
C ARG A 26 14.64 -10.70 -7.71
N VAL A 27 13.45 -10.71 -8.29
CA VAL A 27 12.67 -11.93 -8.49
C VAL A 27 13.43 -12.89 -9.41
N ILE A 28 13.96 -12.40 -10.53
CA ILE A 28 14.74 -13.24 -11.46
C ILE A 28 15.98 -13.80 -10.78
N ASP A 29 16.77 -12.93 -10.14
CA ASP A 29 17.99 -13.29 -9.42
C ASP A 29 17.72 -14.35 -8.34
N ASN A 30 16.73 -14.12 -7.47
CA ASN A 30 16.36 -15.07 -6.42
C ASN A 30 15.86 -16.40 -7.01
N VAL A 31 15.08 -16.38 -8.08
CA VAL A 31 14.63 -17.63 -8.73
C VAL A 31 15.82 -18.40 -9.31
N LEU A 32 16.83 -17.73 -9.87
CA LEU A 32 18.07 -18.38 -10.33
C LEU A 32 18.85 -19.03 -9.18
N TYR A 33 18.78 -18.46 -7.98
CA TYR A 33 19.34 -19.05 -6.75
C TYR A 33 18.43 -20.12 -6.11
N GLY A 34 17.31 -20.49 -6.74
CA GLY A 34 16.43 -21.57 -6.30
C GLY A 34 15.30 -21.15 -5.35
N PHE A 35 15.05 -19.85 -5.19
CA PHE A 35 13.89 -19.36 -4.44
C PHE A 35 12.59 -19.52 -5.24
N ASP A 36 11.46 -19.65 -4.52
CA ASP A 36 10.14 -19.82 -5.13
C ASP A 36 9.62 -18.52 -5.76
N LEU A 37 9.32 -18.55 -7.06
CA LEU A 37 8.84 -17.39 -7.83
C LEU A 37 7.62 -16.71 -7.19
N ILE A 38 6.65 -17.51 -6.75
CA ILE A 38 5.38 -16.98 -6.24
C ILE A 38 5.62 -16.26 -4.91
N LYS A 39 6.45 -16.82 -4.03
CA LYS A 39 6.86 -16.18 -2.76
C LYS A 39 7.60 -14.87 -2.99
N GLU A 40 8.51 -14.82 -3.96
CA GLU A 40 9.24 -13.58 -4.30
C GLU A 40 8.29 -12.52 -4.86
N LEU A 41 7.38 -12.91 -5.75
CA LEU A 41 6.35 -12.01 -6.27
C LEU A 41 5.45 -11.46 -5.15
N TYR A 42 5.04 -12.27 -4.17
CA TYR A 42 4.31 -11.79 -2.99
C TYR A 42 5.10 -10.76 -2.21
N PHE A 43 6.36 -11.10 -1.91
CA PHE A 43 7.20 -10.30 -1.04
C PHE A 43 7.41 -8.90 -1.60
N TYR A 44 7.89 -8.79 -2.85
CA TYR A 44 8.16 -7.49 -3.45
C TYR A 44 6.89 -6.70 -3.74
N SER A 45 5.83 -7.35 -4.23
CA SER A 45 4.56 -6.64 -4.47
C SER A 45 3.94 -6.08 -3.20
N GLY A 46 4.01 -6.83 -2.09
CA GLY A 46 3.53 -6.39 -0.79
C GLY A 46 4.37 -5.24 -0.22
N ILE A 47 5.71 -5.36 -0.28
CA ILE A 47 6.62 -4.33 0.25
C ILE A 47 6.48 -3.01 -0.50
N PHE A 48 6.50 -3.03 -1.84
CA PHE A 48 6.35 -1.78 -2.58
C PHE A 48 4.95 -1.19 -2.41
N GLY A 49 3.90 -2.02 -2.37
CA GLY A 49 2.56 -1.58 -2.04
C GLY A 49 2.49 -0.83 -0.70
N LEU A 50 3.11 -1.38 0.35
CA LEU A 50 3.18 -0.78 1.67
C LEU A 50 4.04 0.50 1.71
N LEU A 51 5.21 0.49 1.06
CA LEU A 51 6.09 1.66 0.98
C LEU A 51 5.39 2.85 0.32
N TYR A 52 4.73 2.63 -0.82
CA TYR A 52 3.98 3.70 -1.51
C TYR A 52 2.79 4.19 -0.68
N LEU A 53 2.14 3.31 0.09
CA LEU A 53 1.06 3.70 1.00
C LEU A 53 1.57 4.63 2.11
N ILE A 54 2.67 4.24 2.78
CA ILE A 54 3.32 5.04 3.83
C ILE A 54 3.72 6.41 3.27
N LEU A 55 4.42 6.44 2.13
CA LEU A 55 4.88 7.68 1.50
C LEU A 55 3.70 8.57 1.12
N SER A 56 2.64 8.01 0.51
CA SER A 56 1.45 8.75 0.13
C SER A 56 0.82 9.48 1.33
N LEU A 57 0.62 8.74 2.43
CA LEU A 57 -0.01 9.28 3.64
C LEU A 57 0.91 10.24 4.40
N PHE A 58 2.20 9.98 4.43
CA PHE A 58 3.20 10.91 4.97
C PHE A 58 3.10 12.28 4.29
N PHE A 59 3.21 12.32 2.95
CA PHE A 59 3.10 13.57 2.20
C PHE A 59 1.71 14.22 2.33
N ALA A 60 0.64 13.43 2.48
CA ALA A 60 -0.71 13.94 2.70
C ALA A 60 -0.88 14.60 4.07
N LEU A 61 -0.18 14.10 5.09
CA LEU A 61 -0.24 14.62 6.46
C LEU A 61 0.46 15.97 6.58
N PHE A 62 1.69 16.04 6.10
CA PHE A 62 2.57 17.21 6.28
C PHE A 62 2.28 18.33 5.27
N LYS A 63 1.75 18.00 4.08
CA LYS A 63 1.31 18.97 3.06
C LYS A 63 2.39 20.00 2.67
N PHE A 64 3.61 19.55 2.37
CA PHE A 64 4.68 20.46 1.93
C PHE A 64 4.28 21.26 0.68
N LYS A 65 4.78 22.50 0.57
CA LYS A 65 4.36 23.50 -0.44
C LYS A 65 4.40 22.97 -1.87
N TYR A 66 5.45 22.22 -2.22
CA TYR A 66 5.70 21.76 -3.60
C TYR A 66 5.21 20.33 -3.89
N THR A 67 4.81 19.55 -2.89
CA THR A 67 4.43 18.14 -3.03
C THR A 67 2.93 17.91 -2.88
N LYS A 68 2.09 18.93 -3.10
CA LYS A 68 0.62 18.81 -2.94
C LYS A 68 -0.02 17.70 -3.79
N GLN A 69 0.58 17.34 -4.92
CA GLN A 69 0.10 16.28 -5.80
C GLN A 69 0.74 14.90 -5.52
N TYR A 70 1.81 14.83 -4.72
CA TYR A 70 2.52 13.57 -4.40
C TYR A 70 1.64 12.47 -3.85
N PRO A 71 0.78 12.76 -2.85
CA PRO A 71 -0.05 11.73 -2.27
C PRO A 71 -0.92 11.00 -3.31
N LYS A 72 -1.42 11.74 -4.31
CA LYS A 72 -2.24 11.16 -5.37
C LYS A 72 -1.43 10.18 -6.22
N PHE A 73 -0.27 10.60 -6.73
CA PHE A 73 0.57 9.73 -7.57
C PHE A 73 1.07 8.50 -6.80
N LEU A 74 1.60 8.70 -5.59
CA LEU A 74 2.05 7.61 -4.72
C LEU A 74 0.92 6.65 -4.36
N GLY A 75 -0.30 7.16 -4.13
CA GLY A 75 -1.48 6.33 -3.86
C GLY A 75 -1.92 5.50 -5.06
N ILE A 76 -1.78 6.02 -6.29
CA ILE A 76 -2.04 5.27 -7.53
C ILE A 76 -1.01 4.14 -7.67
N PHE A 77 0.27 4.41 -7.44
CA PHE A 77 1.33 3.40 -7.50
C PHE A 77 1.18 2.32 -6.43
N CYS A 78 0.79 2.69 -5.21
CA CYS A 78 0.37 1.76 -4.17
C CYS A 78 -0.76 0.85 -4.68
N GLY A 79 -1.81 1.44 -5.28
CA GLY A 79 -2.91 0.67 -5.86
C GLY A 79 -2.41 -0.37 -6.87
N ILE A 80 -1.59 0.02 -7.83
CA ILE A 80 -1.03 -0.90 -8.85
C ILE A 80 -0.27 -2.07 -8.20
N TRP A 81 0.63 -1.79 -7.26
CA TRP A 81 1.38 -2.84 -6.56
C TRP A 81 0.48 -3.78 -5.77
N ILE A 82 -0.55 -3.26 -5.12
CA ILE A 82 -1.51 -4.04 -4.35
C ILE A 82 -2.45 -4.86 -5.24
N PHE A 83 -2.79 -4.37 -6.44
CA PHE A 83 -3.46 -5.18 -7.45
C PHE A 83 -2.62 -6.36 -7.90
N ILE A 84 -1.32 -6.14 -8.16
CA ILE A 84 -0.39 -7.24 -8.47
C ILE A 84 -0.33 -8.21 -7.30
N HIS A 85 -0.17 -7.72 -6.07
CA HIS A 85 -0.10 -8.56 -4.87
C HIS A 85 -1.34 -9.44 -4.69
N PHE A 86 -2.53 -8.85 -4.78
CA PHE A 86 -3.79 -9.58 -4.69
C PHE A 86 -4.00 -10.52 -5.88
N PHE A 87 -3.60 -10.12 -7.09
CA PHE A 87 -3.69 -10.98 -8.26
C PHE A 87 -2.80 -12.22 -8.11
N VAL A 88 -1.58 -12.06 -7.60
CA VAL A 88 -0.70 -13.20 -7.30
C VAL A 88 -1.36 -14.13 -6.27
N TYR A 89 -1.97 -13.55 -5.23
CA TYR A 89 -2.77 -14.25 -4.21
C TYR A 89 -3.86 -15.11 -4.80
N PHE A 90 -4.72 -14.45 -5.56
CA PHE A 90 -5.93 -15.06 -6.05
C PHE A 90 -5.66 -16.06 -7.17
N ALA A 91 -4.77 -15.71 -8.12
CA ALA A 91 -4.46 -16.56 -9.25
C ALA A 91 -3.60 -17.77 -8.86
N PHE A 92 -2.47 -17.56 -8.18
CA PHE A 92 -1.50 -18.63 -7.96
C PHE A 92 -1.73 -19.41 -6.67
N SER A 93 -2.03 -18.74 -5.55
CA SER A 93 -2.26 -19.46 -4.29
C SER A 93 -3.67 -19.99 -4.13
N LYS A 94 -4.68 -19.35 -4.75
CA LYS A 94 -6.08 -19.80 -4.67
C LYS A 94 -6.61 -20.42 -5.95
N ASN A 95 -5.83 -20.49 -7.02
CA ASN A 95 -6.25 -21.05 -8.31
C ASN A 95 -7.57 -20.43 -8.81
N LEU A 96 -7.72 -19.11 -8.61
CA LEU A 96 -8.92 -18.32 -8.94
C LEU A 96 -10.21 -18.84 -8.25
N ASN A 97 -10.08 -19.60 -7.16
CA ASN A 97 -11.20 -20.15 -6.44
C ASN A 97 -11.68 -19.19 -5.33
N GLY A 98 -12.81 -18.53 -5.57
CA GLY A 98 -13.42 -17.59 -4.63
C GLY A 98 -13.85 -18.21 -3.31
N LEU A 99 -14.27 -19.49 -3.29
CA LEU A 99 -14.65 -20.18 -2.06
C LEU A 99 -13.46 -20.42 -1.15
N ARG A 100 -12.34 -20.92 -1.71
CA ARG A 100 -11.08 -21.09 -0.96
C ARG A 100 -10.56 -19.77 -0.42
N MET A 101 -10.62 -18.72 -1.25
CA MET A 101 -10.23 -17.38 -0.84
C MET A 101 -11.07 -16.90 0.36
N PHE A 102 -12.38 -17.08 0.31
CA PHE A 102 -13.30 -16.66 1.37
C PHE A 102 -13.09 -17.48 2.66
N GLU A 103 -12.85 -18.78 2.54
CA GLU A 103 -12.52 -19.65 3.66
C GLU A 103 -11.27 -19.15 4.39
N ASP A 104 -10.18 -18.84 3.67
CA ASP A 104 -8.97 -18.32 4.30
C ASP A 104 -9.18 -16.94 4.94
N ILE A 105 -9.88 -16.03 4.25
CA ILE A 105 -10.18 -14.68 4.77
C ILE A 105 -11.00 -14.75 6.06
N THR A 106 -11.90 -15.73 6.20
CA THR A 106 -12.76 -15.86 7.39
C THR A 106 -12.09 -16.61 8.54
N GLN A 107 -11.21 -17.56 8.23
CA GLN A 107 -10.58 -18.42 9.24
C GLN A 107 -9.23 -17.88 9.74
N ARG A 108 -8.54 -17.03 8.95
CA ARG A 108 -7.15 -16.64 9.25
C ARG A 108 -6.99 -15.12 9.37
N PRO A 109 -6.44 -14.62 10.49
CA PRO A 109 -6.30 -13.18 10.71
C PRO A 109 -5.30 -12.51 9.76
N PHE A 110 -4.29 -13.26 9.28
CA PHE A 110 -3.32 -12.76 8.32
C PHE A 110 -4.01 -12.41 6.99
N GLU A 111 -4.78 -13.33 6.42
CA GLU A 111 -5.52 -13.15 5.18
C GLU A 111 -6.65 -12.13 5.33
N ALA A 112 -7.37 -12.15 6.46
CA ALA A 112 -8.43 -11.19 6.78
C ALA A 112 -7.92 -9.74 6.76
N SER A 113 -6.81 -9.47 7.46
CA SER A 113 -6.23 -8.12 7.55
C SER A 113 -5.74 -7.61 6.20
N GLY A 114 -5.12 -8.48 5.39
CA GLY A 114 -4.70 -8.18 4.03
C GLY A 114 -5.88 -7.85 3.12
N PHE A 115 -6.97 -8.63 3.21
CA PHE A 115 -8.16 -8.39 2.40
C PHE A 115 -8.89 -7.09 2.77
N ILE A 116 -9.01 -6.78 4.05
CA ILE A 116 -9.59 -5.50 4.51
C ILE A 116 -8.76 -4.32 3.96
N ALA A 117 -7.43 -4.39 4.06
CA ALA A 117 -6.55 -3.37 3.49
C ALA A 117 -6.72 -3.26 1.96
N PHE A 118 -6.76 -4.39 1.26
CA PHE A 118 -6.98 -4.45 -0.20
C PHE A 118 -8.28 -3.75 -0.60
N VAL A 119 -9.41 -4.05 0.06
CA VAL A 119 -10.71 -3.43 -0.26
C VAL A 119 -10.66 -1.91 -0.04
N LEU A 120 -10.05 -1.45 1.03
CA LEU A 120 -9.89 0.00 1.27
C LEU A 120 -9.03 0.66 0.19
N ILE A 121 -7.90 0.06 -0.19
CA ILE A 121 -7.03 0.56 -1.26
C ILE A 121 -7.76 0.56 -2.60
N PHE A 122 -8.48 -0.51 -2.92
CA PHE A 122 -9.28 -0.64 -4.13
C PHE A 122 -10.30 0.50 -4.26
N LEU A 123 -11.07 0.76 -3.20
CA LEU A 123 -12.08 1.83 -3.20
C LEU A 123 -11.44 3.22 -3.27
N MET A 124 -10.30 3.44 -2.59
CA MET A 124 -9.54 4.69 -2.71
C MET A 124 -8.96 4.88 -4.12
N PHE A 125 -8.45 3.82 -4.74
CA PHE A 125 -7.95 3.84 -6.11
C PHE A 125 -9.10 4.20 -7.07
N LEU A 126 -10.24 3.53 -6.94
CA LEU A 126 -11.42 3.78 -7.76
C LEU A 126 -11.92 5.23 -7.62
N SER A 127 -11.89 5.78 -6.41
CA SER A 127 -12.26 7.19 -6.16
C SER A 127 -11.37 8.23 -6.89
N SER A 128 -10.26 7.79 -7.52
CA SER A 128 -9.35 8.62 -8.31
C SER A 128 -9.82 8.86 -9.74
N PHE A 129 -10.81 8.10 -10.20
CA PHE A 129 -11.50 8.34 -11.46
C PHE A 129 -12.74 9.23 -11.24
N ASP A 130 -13.02 10.13 -12.17
CA ASP A 130 -14.08 11.14 -12.01
C ASP A 130 -15.47 10.53 -11.84
N PHE A 131 -15.72 9.37 -12.46
CA PHE A 131 -16.98 8.63 -12.34
C PHE A 131 -17.29 8.20 -10.89
N PHE A 132 -16.26 7.96 -10.07
CA PHE A 132 -16.40 7.44 -8.71
C PHE A 132 -16.09 8.50 -7.64
N LYS A 133 -16.20 9.79 -7.96
CA LYS A 133 -15.91 10.90 -7.03
C LYS A 133 -16.71 10.85 -5.73
N LYS A 134 -17.90 10.22 -5.74
CA LYS A 134 -18.72 9.97 -4.52
C LYS A 134 -17.99 9.12 -3.48
N LEU A 135 -17.07 8.25 -3.91
CA LEU A 135 -16.24 7.40 -3.03
C LEU A 135 -15.05 8.16 -2.42
N SER A 136 -14.83 9.44 -2.76
CA SER A 136 -13.71 10.24 -2.24
C SER A 136 -13.68 10.35 -0.71
N LYS A 137 -14.82 10.17 -0.03
CA LYS A 137 -14.91 10.12 1.44
C LYS A 137 -14.08 8.98 2.03
N ILE A 138 -13.92 7.86 1.31
CA ILE A 138 -13.16 6.68 1.74
C ILE A 138 -11.68 7.01 1.93
N ARG A 139 -11.14 8.01 1.22
CA ARG A 139 -9.75 8.46 1.41
C ARG A 139 -9.46 8.93 2.84
N LYS A 140 -10.47 9.29 3.62
CA LYS A 140 -10.32 9.61 5.05
C LYS A 140 -9.89 8.40 5.87
N LEU A 141 -10.22 7.20 5.42
CA LEU A 141 -9.83 5.92 6.03
C LEU A 141 -8.41 5.49 5.63
N GLY A 142 -7.66 6.28 4.85
CA GLY A 142 -6.31 5.90 4.40
C GLY A 142 -5.35 5.56 5.54
N TYR A 143 -5.39 6.28 6.66
CA TYR A 143 -4.55 5.96 7.82
C TYR A 143 -5.00 4.70 8.57
N LEU A 144 -6.31 4.41 8.57
CA LEU A 144 -6.83 3.14 9.10
C LEU A 144 -6.41 1.97 8.18
N CYS A 145 -6.47 2.18 6.86
CA CYS A 145 -5.96 1.24 5.87
C CYS A 145 -4.47 0.95 6.08
N LEU A 146 -3.67 1.96 6.40
CA LEU A 146 -2.25 1.79 6.69
C LEU A 146 -2.03 0.92 7.94
N LEU A 147 -2.85 1.07 8.99
CA LEU A 147 -2.78 0.19 10.16
C LEU A 147 -3.05 -1.27 9.78
N PHE A 148 -4.11 -1.55 9.01
CA PHE A 148 -4.40 -2.91 8.54
C PHE A 148 -3.30 -3.47 7.64
N ALA A 149 -2.75 -2.67 6.72
CA ALA A 149 -1.68 -3.09 5.83
C ALA A 149 -0.38 -3.39 6.58
N SER A 150 0.03 -2.54 7.53
CA SER A 150 1.21 -2.78 8.36
C SER A 150 1.00 -3.94 9.34
N TYR A 151 -0.22 -4.13 9.87
CA TYR A 151 -0.54 -5.28 10.71
C TYR A 151 -0.52 -6.59 9.92
N HIS A 152 -1.04 -6.59 8.69
CA HIS A 152 -0.90 -7.71 7.76
C HIS A 152 0.57 -8.05 7.51
N TYR A 153 1.42 -7.05 7.24
CA TYR A 153 2.85 -7.26 7.09
C TYR A 153 3.52 -7.78 8.37
N PHE A 154 3.09 -7.31 9.55
CA PHE A 154 3.57 -7.79 10.84
C PHE A 154 3.27 -9.29 11.05
N LEU A 155 2.09 -9.75 10.63
CA LEU A 155 1.66 -11.14 10.71
C LEU A 155 2.32 -12.06 9.67
N SER A 156 3.01 -11.51 8.65
CA SER A 156 3.63 -12.31 7.57
C SER A 156 4.76 -13.22 8.04
N SER A 157 5.39 -12.89 9.17
CA SER A 157 6.51 -13.63 9.76
C SER A 157 6.11 -14.28 11.07
N LYS A 158 6.50 -15.55 11.28
CA LYS A 158 6.30 -16.25 12.56
C LYS A 158 6.89 -15.48 13.76
N ILE A 159 8.07 -14.90 13.55
CA ILE A 159 8.75 -14.03 14.51
C ILE A 159 8.99 -12.70 13.80
N PRO A 160 8.25 -11.64 14.15
CA PRO A 160 8.43 -10.32 13.57
C PRO A 160 9.88 -9.82 13.77
N MET A 161 10.48 -9.34 12.68
CA MET A 161 11.81 -8.75 12.70
C MET A 161 11.70 -7.22 12.73
N PHE A 162 12.87 -6.56 12.77
CA PHE A 162 12.98 -5.11 12.82
C PHE A 162 12.07 -4.38 11.81
N TRP A 163 12.02 -4.84 10.55
CA TRP A 163 11.25 -4.18 9.49
C TRP A 163 9.74 -4.24 9.72
N GLN A 164 9.21 -5.34 10.27
CA GLN A 164 7.80 -5.49 10.62
C GLN A 164 7.42 -4.52 11.75
N TYR A 165 8.23 -4.47 12.81
CA TYR A 165 8.03 -3.53 13.91
C TYR A 165 8.12 -2.07 13.44
N LEU A 166 9.08 -1.75 12.58
CA LEU A 166 9.26 -0.41 12.04
C LEU A 166 8.03 0.03 11.23
N ALA A 167 7.56 -0.81 10.30
CA ALA A 167 6.40 -0.48 9.47
C ALA A 167 5.12 -0.29 10.28
N LEU A 168 4.90 -1.11 11.31
CA LEU A 168 3.76 -0.98 12.22
C LEU A 168 3.89 0.28 13.10
N SER A 169 5.07 0.56 13.63
CA SER A 169 5.32 1.75 14.44
C SER A 169 5.10 3.04 13.64
N VAL A 170 5.60 3.11 12.41
CA VAL A 170 5.37 4.24 11.50
C VAL A 170 3.88 4.41 11.19
N ALA A 171 3.15 3.32 10.97
CA ALA A 171 1.70 3.37 10.74
C ALA A 171 0.95 3.95 11.94
N VAL A 172 1.28 3.50 13.16
CA VAL A 172 0.69 4.02 14.40
C VAL A 172 1.02 5.50 14.58
N ILE A 173 2.27 5.90 14.39
CA ILE A 173 2.70 7.31 14.48
C ILE A 173 1.91 8.18 13.49
N LEU A 174 1.83 7.79 12.22
CA LEU A 174 1.10 8.55 11.20
C LEU A 174 -0.40 8.64 11.52
N PHE A 175 -1.00 7.56 12.01
CA PHE A 175 -2.40 7.55 12.44
C PHE A 175 -2.65 8.51 13.61
N VAL A 176 -1.83 8.44 14.67
CA VAL A 176 -1.93 9.31 15.84
C VAL A 176 -1.71 10.78 15.46
N CYS A 177 -0.67 11.09 14.69
CA CYS A 177 -0.42 12.45 14.21
C CYS A 177 -1.58 13.00 13.37
N ARG A 178 -2.21 12.17 12.53
CA ARG A 178 -3.40 12.56 11.77
C ARG A 178 -4.58 12.89 12.69
N TYR A 179 -4.81 12.07 13.70
CA TYR A 179 -5.90 12.25 14.67
C TYR A 179 -5.71 13.54 15.47
N ILE A 180 -4.50 13.77 16.02
CA ILE A 180 -4.15 14.98 16.76
C ILE A 180 -4.35 16.23 15.90
N LYS A 181 -3.82 16.24 14.66
CA LYS A 181 -4.00 17.37 13.73
C LYS A 181 -5.46 17.65 13.41
N SER A 182 -6.29 16.60 13.28
CA SER A 182 -7.73 16.76 13.08
C SER A 182 -8.44 17.35 14.29
N PHE A 183 -7.93 17.13 15.50
CA PHE A 183 -8.51 17.69 16.72
C PHE A 183 -8.18 19.18 16.84
N TYR A 184 -6.92 19.58 16.62
CA TYR A 184 -6.51 20.99 16.66
C TYR A 184 -7.18 21.84 15.58
N GLN A 185 -7.45 21.29 14.39
CA GLN A 185 -8.14 22.00 13.32
C GLN A 185 -9.64 22.23 13.55
N LYS A 186 -10.26 21.56 14.55
CA LYS A 186 -11.67 21.77 14.91
C LYS A 186 -11.86 22.81 16.02
N LYS A 187 -10.78 23.24 16.68
CA LYS A 187 -10.81 24.12 17.85
C LYS A 187 -10.64 25.61 17.50
N PHE A 188 -10.52 25.93 16.21
CA PHE A 188 -10.45 27.26 15.61
C PHE A 188 -11.36 27.29 14.37
#